data_AF-A0A503XKC9-F1
#
_entry.id   AF-A0A503XKC9-F1
#
_cell.length_a   1.000
_cell.length_b   1.000
_cell.length_c   1.000
_cell.angle_alpha   90.00
_cell.angle_beta   90.00
_cell.angle_gamma   90.00
#
_symmetry.space_group_name_H-M   'P 1'
#
loop_
_entity.id
_entity.type
_entity.pdbx_description
1 polymer ?
#
loop_
_entity_poly.entity_id
_entity_poly.type
_entity_poly.pdbx_seq_one_letter_code
_entity_poly.pdbx_strand_id
1 'polypeptide(L)'
;MASGQTNVEIIDEVSMQYKHGGRLCLQAARYHHPDGTTEDGFRFCWREANGNLKVLRGQTRLPNLRAAYVLMAMAADRPAFLNHRGADAADLPGSVNL
;
A
#
# COMPACT_ATOMS: atom_id res chain seq x y z
N MET A 1 21.35 -13.89 16.11
CA MET A 1 20.22 -13.32 15.35
C MET A 1 20.80 -12.26 14.42
N ALA A 2 20.89 -12.53 13.12
CA ALA A 2 21.44 -11.55 12.18
C ALA A 2 20.52 -10.31 12.13
N SER A 3 21.01 -9.16 12.58
CA SER A 3 20.28 -7.88 12.63
C SER A 3 20.35 -7.16 11.28
N GLY A 4 19.93 -7.83 10.21
CA GLY A 4 19.88 -7.20 8.89
C GLY A 4 18.52 -6.54 8.62
N GLN A 5 18.53 -5.42 7.91
CA GLN A 5 17.31 -4.81 7.41
C GLN A 5 16.85 -5.55 6.14
N THR A 6 15.57 -5.92 6.06
CA THR A 6 14.99 -6.46 4.82
C THR A 6 15.00 -5.38 3.75
N ASN A 7 15.63 -5.65 2.61
CA ASN A 7 15.59 -4.79 1.44
C ASN A 7 14.34 -5.09 0.61
N VAL A 8 13.73 -4.07 0.00
CA VAL A 8 12.50 -4.22 -0.79
C VAL A 8 12.76 -3.75 -2.20
N GLU A 9 12.66 -4.67 -3.14
CA GLU A 9 12.68 -4.43 -4.58
C GLU A 9 11.23 -4.24 -5.07
N ILE A 10 10.96 -3.14 -5.77
CA ILE A 10 9.64 -2.86 -6.35
C ILE A 10 9.62 -3.45 -7.76
N ILE A 11 8.74 -4.42 -8.00
CA ILE A 11 8.57 -5.09 -9.29
C ILE A 11 7.62 -4.27 -10.17
N ASP A 12 6.47 -3.87 -9.61
CA ASP A 12 5.47 -3.05 -10.30
C ASP A 12 4.68 -2.19 -9.29
N GLU A 13 4.07 -1.12 -9.76
CA GLU A 13 3.33 -0.17 -8.93
C GLU A 13 2.16 0.46 -9.69
N VAL A 14 0.97 0.39 -9.08
CA VAL A 14 -0.16 1.26 -9.45
C VAL A 14 -0.35 2.33 -8.38
N SER A 15 -0.80 3.51 -8.78
CA SER A 15 -0.94 4.64 -7.86
C SER A 15 -2.17 5.49 -8.13
N MET A 16 -2.72 6.06 -7.07
CA MET A 16 -3.83 6.99 -7.11
C MET A 16 -3.38 8.32 -6.48
N GLN A 17 -3.46 9.41 -7.23
CA GLN A 17 -3.09 10.73 -6.75
C GLN A 17 -4.28 11.41 -6.05
N TYR A 18 -4.04 11.95 -4.87
CA TYR A 18 -5.03 12.71 -4.10
C TYR A 18 -4.81 14.21 -4.28
N LYS A 19 -5.88 15.00 -4.18
CA LYS A 19 -5.85 16.46 -4.41
C LYS A 19 -4.87 17.20 -3.50
N HIS A 20 -4.63 16.69 -2.30
CA HIS A 20 -3.65 17.24 -1.35
C HIS A 20 -2.19 16.83 -1.64
N GLY A 21 -1.91 16.25 -2.81
CA GLY A 21 -0.56 16.00 -3.33
C GLY A 21 0.05 14.64 -2.97
N GLY A 22 -0.55 13.88 -2.06
CA GLY A 22 -0.12 12.51 -1.74
C GLY A 22 -0.52 11.51 -2.83
N ARG A 23 0.30 10.47 -3.04
CA ARG A 23 -0.06 9.32 -3.90
C ARG A 23 -0.16 8.06 -3.06
N LEU A 24 -1.33 7.42 -3.06
CA LEU A 24 -1.49 6.09 -2.49
C LEU A 24 -1.10 5.08 -3.56
N CYS A 25 -0.13 4.23 -3.25
CA CYS A 25 0.38 3.22 -4.18
C CYS A 25 0.10 1.81 -3.66
N LEU A 26 -0.15 0.89 -4.58
CA LEU A 26 -0.12 -0.55 -4.37
C LEU A 26 1.08 -1.09 -5.15
N GLN A 27 2.06 -1.61 -4.42
CA GLN A 27 3.30 -2.15 -4.99
C GLN A 27 3.26 -3.68 -4.99
N ALA A 28 3.65 -4.29 -6.10
CA ALA A 28 4.16 -5.66 -6.13
C ALA A 28 5.66 -5.60 -5.81
N ALA A 29 6.11 -6.37 -4.82
CA ALA A 29 7.46 -6.25 -4.30
C ALA A 29 8.07 -7.60 -3.93
N ARG A 30 9.40 -7.66 -4.05
CA ARG A 30 10.25 -8.75 -3.56
C ARG A 30 11.02 -8.28 -2.32
N TYR A 31 10.88 -9.03 -1.25
CA TYR A 31 11.52 -8.78 0.03
C TYR A 31 12.77 -9.65 0.11
N HIS A 32 13.93 -9.02 0.25
CA HIS A 32 15.22 -9.68 0.39
C HIS A 32 15.60 -9.69 1.88
N HIS A 33 15.54 -10.85 2.50
CA HIS A 33 15.79 -11.02 3.92
C HIS A 33 17.29 -11.19 4.22
N PRO A 34 17.73 -10.88 5.45
CA PRO A 34 19.15 -10.95 5.83
C PRO A 34 19.76 -12.36 5.75
N ASP A 35 18.93 -13.39 5.82
CA ASP A 35 19.33 -14.79 5.71
C ASP A 35 19.46 -15.26 4.25
N GLY A 36 19.30 -14.34 3.28
CA GLY A 36 19.36 -14.63 1.86
C GLY A 36 18.07 -15.19 1.28
N THR A 37 17.03 -15.38 2.10
CA THR A 37 15.70 -15.77 1.58
C THR A 37 15.01 -14.59 0.91
N THR A 38 14.17 -14.90 -0.08
CA THR A 38 13.31 -13.93 -0.74
C THR A 38 11.86 -14.30 -0.60
N GLU A 39 11.00 -13.28 -0.50
CA GLU A 39 9.57 -13.48 -0.50
C GLU A 39 8.88 -12.41 -1.34
N ASP A 40 7.94 -12.83 -2.19
CA ASP A 40 7.15 -11.92 -3.01
C ASP A 40 5.84 -11.57 -2.29
N GLY A 41 5.35 -10.36 -2.51
CA GLY A 41 4.08 -9.92 -1.94
C GLY A 41 3.67 -8.53 -2.41
N PHE A 42 2.65 -8.00 -1.73
CA PHE A 42 2.07 -6.71 -2.04
C PHE A 42 2.03 -5.80 -0.82
N ARG A 43 2.07 -4.49 -1.02
CA ARG A 43 1.85 -3.52 0.07
C ARG A 43 1.20 -2.25 -0.42
N PHE A 44 0.44 -1.61 0.47
CA PHE A 44 0.04 -0.22 0.32
C PHE A 44 1.10 0.70 0.92
N CYS A 45 1.45 1.76 0.20
CA CYS A 45 2.35 2.80 0.72
C CYS A 45 1.97 4.18 0.19
N TRP A 46 2.37 5.22 0.92
CA TRP A 46 2.25 6.60 0.44
C TRP A 46 3.56 7.06 -0.18
N ARG A 47 3.46 7.77 -1.30
CA ARG A 47 4.53 8.62 -1.81
C ARG A 47 4.18 10.08 -1.52
N GLU A 48 5.20 10.84 -1.14
CA GLU A 48 5.10 12.28 -1.02
C GLU A 48 5.02 12.93 -2.41
N ALA A 49 4.67 14.22 -2.46
CA ALA A 49 4.51 14.97 -3.70
C ALA A 49 5.79 15.00 -4.56
N ASN A 50 6.97 14.90 -3.93
CA ASN A 50 8.27 14.79 -4.60
C ASN A 50 8.61 13.37 -5.09
N GLY A 51 7.71 12.40 -4.93
CA GLY A 51 7.88 11.01 -5.34
C GLY A 51 8.60 10.12 -4.32
N ASN A 52 9.13 10.68 -3.24
CA ASN A 52 9.84 9.91 -2.22
C ASN A 52 8.89 8.98 -1.46
N LEU A 53 9.38 7.78 -1.15
CA LEU A 53 8.63 6.77 -0.44
C LEU A 53 8.52 7.14 1.04
N LYS A 54 7.28 7.29 1.53
CA LYS A 54 7.03 7.44 2.96
C LYS A 54 6.83 6.06 3.57
N VAL A 55 7.95 5.43 3.94
CA VAL A 55 7.93 4.13 4.63
C VAL A 55 7.43 4.36 6.05
N LEU A 56 6.19 3.99 6.31
CA LEU A 56 5.64 3.96 7.67
C LEU A 56 6.00 2.62 8.32
N ARG A 57 6.48 2.68 9.56
CA ARG A 57 6.69 1.47 10.38
C ARG A 57 5.34 0.75 10.55
N GLY A 58 5.34 -0.58 10.46
CA GLY A 58 4.13 -1.39 10.65
C GLY A 58 3.27 -1.62 9.40
N GLN A 59 3.77 -1.34 8.20
CA GLN A 59 3.10 -1.79 6.98
C GLN A 59 3.10 -3.32 6.90
N THR A 60 1.90 -3.89 6.85
CA THR A 60 1.72 -5.33 6.68
C THR A 60 1.90 -5.70 5.20
N ARG A 61 2.69 -6.74 4.95
CA ARG A 61 2.80 -7.36 3.62
C ARG A 61 1.54 -8.20 3.38
N LEU A 62 0.92 -7.99 2.23
CA LEU A 62 -0.17 -8.81 1.72
C LEU A 62 0.41 -9.95 0.88
N PRO A 63 0.01 -11.21 1.13
CA PRO A 63 0.53 -12.35 0.37
C PRO A 63 0.02 -12.39 -1.07
N ASN A 64 -1.20 -11.89 -1.32
CA ASN A 64 -1.79 -11.75 -2.66
C ASN A 64 -2.92 -10.72 -2.66
N LEU A 65 -3.31 -10.24 -3.85
CA LEU A 65 -4.40 -9.27 -4.00
C LEU A 65 -5.79 -9.84 -3.67
N ARG A 66 -5.99 -11.16 -3.75
CA ARG A 66 -7.26 -11.78 -3.37
C ARG A 66 -7.54 -11.61 -1.88
N ALA A 67 -6.52 -11.71 -1.03
CA ALA A 67 -6.64 -11.44 0.40
C ALA A 67 -7.11 -9.99 0.64
N ALA A 68 -6.51 -9.02 -0.05
CA ALA A 68 -6.93 -7.62 0.04
C ALA A 68 -8.40 -7.44 -0.39
N TYR A 69 -8.80 -8.03 -1.52
CA TYR A 69 -10.18 -7.98 -2.00
C TYR A 69 -11.18 -8.56 -0.99
N VAL A 70 -10.89 -9.75 -0.45
CA VAL A 70 -11.75 -10.39 0.56
C VAL A 70 -11.87 -9.53 1.82
N LEU A 71 -10.76 -8.96 2.30
CA LEU A 71 -10.78 -8.08 3.48
C LEU A 71 -11.59 -6.81 3.22
N MET A 72 -11.47 -6.20 2.04
CA MET A 72 -12.28 -5.03 1.66
C MET A 72 -13.77 -5.39 1.59
N ALA A 73 -14.13 -6.53 0.99
CA ALA A 73 -15.51 -7.00 0.96
C ALA A 73 -16.07 -7.24 2.38
N MET A 74 -15.28 -7.85 3.27
CA MET A 74 -15.67 -8.04 4.67
C MET A 74 -15.83 -6.72 5.44
N ALA A 75 -15.13 -5.66 5.04
CA ALA A 75 -15.18 -4.36 5.67
C ALA A 75 -16.34 -3.48 5.17
N ALA A 76 -16.84 -3.73 3.95
CA ALA A 76 -17.78 -2.86 3.26
C ALA A 76 -19.06 -2.53 4.06
N ASP A 77 -19.60 -3.49 4.82
CA ASP A 77 -20.83 -3.28 5.60
C ASP A 77 -20.57 -2.94 7.08
N ARG A 78 -19.30 -2.76 7.47
CA ARG A 78 -18.93 -2.52 8.87
C ARG A 78 -18.95 -1.02 9.19
N PRO A 79 -19.73 -0.55 10.18
CA PRO A 79 -19.85 0.88 10.50
C PRO A 79 -18.51 1.61 10.74
N ALA A 80 -17.53 0.93 11.33
CA ALA A 80 -16.20 1.49 11.57
C ALA A 80 -15.43 1.83 10.28
N PHE A 81 -15.77 1.21 9.15
CA PHE A 81 -15.11 1.41 7.85
C PHE A 81 -15.90 2.32 6.91
N LEU A 82 -17.14 2.67 7.27
CA LEU A 82 -18.01 3.53 6.46
C LEU A 82 -17.73 5.03 6.62
N ASN A 83 -17.08 5.46 7.72
CA ASN A 83 -16.90 6.88 8.07
C ASN A 83 -15.50 7.18 8.63
N HIS A 84 -14.45 7.03 7.81
CA HIS A 84 -13.12 7.50 8.21
C HIS A 84 -12.98 9.01 7.93
N ARG A 85 -12.96 9.81 9.01
CA ARG A 85 -12.90 11.29 9.06
C ARG A 85 -11.61 11.92 8.48
N GLY A 86 -11.31 11.72 7.20
CA GLY A 86 -10.14 12.38 6.62
C GLY A 86 -9.91 12.27 5.12
N ALA A 87 -10.69 11.46 4.41
CA ALA A 87 -10.73 11.51 2.95
C ALA A 87 -12.17 11.83 2.58
N ASP A 88 -12.43 13.10 2.26
CA ASP A 88 -13.74 13.46 1.74
C ASP A 88 -13.92 12.73 0.41
N ALA A 89 -15.14 12.36 0.00
CA ALA A 89 -15.35 11.78 -1.33
C ALA A 89 -14.84 12.73 -2.44
N ALA A 90 -14.77 14.02 -2.11
CA ALA A 90 -14.15 15.07 -2.92
C ALA A 90 -12.62 14.95 -3.07
N ASP A 91 -11.92 14.17 -2.25
CA ASP A 91 -10.46 13.98 -2.29
C ASP A 91 -10.00 12.85 -3.22
N LEU A 92 -10.91 11.98 -3.64
CA LEU A 92 -10.65 10.98 -4.67
C LEU A 92 -10.31 11.69 -6.00
N PRO A 93 -9.36 11.18 -6.79
CA PRO A 93 -9.11 11.74 -8.11
C PRO A 93 -10.36 11.66 -8.98
N GLY A 94 -10.64 12.74 -9.71
CA GLY A 94 -11.61 12.71 -10.78
C GLY A 94 -11.12 11.74 -11.85
N SER A 95 -11.77 10.57 -11.93
CA SER A 95 -11.46 9.43 -12.81
C SER A 95 -10.10 8.76 -12.62
N VAL A 96 -10.14 7.43 -12.40
CA VAL A 96 -9.01 6.54 -12.57
C VAL A 96 -8.91 6.22 -14.06
N ASN A 97 -7.87 6.67 -14.75
CA ASN A 97 -7.55 6.14 -16.08
C ASN A 97 -7.00 4.73 -15.88
N LEU A 98 -7.83 3.73 -16.16
CA LEU A 98 -7.45 2.31 -16.23
C LEU A 98 -6.73 2.02 -17.55
#